data_AF-A0A7S1LMY1-F1
#
_entry.id   AF-A0A7S1LMY1-F1
#
_cell.length_a   1.000
_cell.length_b   1.000
_cell.length_c   1.000
_cell.angle_alpha   90.00
_cell.angle_beta   90.00
_cell.angle_gamma   90.00
#
_symmetry.space_group_name_H-M   'P 1'
#
loop_
_entity.id
_entity.type
_entity.pdbx_description
1 polymer ?
#
loop_
_entity_poly.entity_id
_entity_poly.type
_entity_poly.pdbx_seq_one_letter_code
_entity_poly.pdbx_strand_id
1 'polypeptide(L)'
;QILRRLFLMVMSVAAVSLVEFCYTFLLLDVLFIFAKLQNIIKAVTIPIDALALTLLVGVIVMYIYAVIAFYYFRQDYGEGCFNMVDCTVSTIYLGMREDIGQSLRVVKASGPDDGVE
;
A
#
# COMPACT_ATOMS: atom_id res chain seq x y z
N GLN A 1 4.76 27.56 7.91
CA GLN A 1 3.43 28.01 8.38
C GLN A 1 2.66 28.81 7.31
N ILE A 2 3.31 29.74 6.60
CA ILE A 2 2.67 30.54 5.52
C ILE A 2 2.17 29.65 4.36
N LEU A 3 3.00 28.71 3.90
CA LEU A 3 2.63 27.77 2.83
C LEU A 3 1.38 26.94 3.16
N ARG A 4 1.26 26.45 4.39
CA ARG A 4 0.10 25.66 4.85
C ARG A 4 -1.18 26.49 4.82
N ARG A 5 -1.12 27.73 5.30
CA ARG A 5 -2.28 28.65 5.30
C ARG A 5 -2.71 29.02 3.89
N LEU A 6 -1.76 29.27 2.98
CA LEU A 6 -2.05 29.53 1.57
C LEU A 6 -2.69 28.31 0.88
N PHE A 7 -2.14 27.12 1.09
CA PHE A 7 -2.68 25.87 0.55
C PHE A 7 -4.13 25.62 1.02
N LEU A 8 -4.40 25.85 2.31
CA LEU A 8 -5.74 25.75 2.89
C LEU A 8 -6.73 26.74 2.29
N MET A 9 -6.32 28.00 2.07
CA MET A 9 -7.17 29.00 1.44
C MET A 9 -7.54 28.60 0.01
N VAL A 10 -6.56 28.10 -0.76
CA VAL A 10 -6.81 27.61 -2.11
C VAL A 10 -7.75 26.39 -2.10
N MET A 11 -7.53 25.44 -1.21
CA MET A 11 -8.38 24.24 -1.07
C MET A 11 -9.80 24.58 -0.62
N SER A 12 -9.98 25.59 0.24
CA SER A 12 -11.30 26.08 0.66
C SER A 12 -12.08 26.71 -0.51
N VAL A 13 -11.42 27.56 -1.31
CA VAL A 13 -12.03 28.17 -2.51
C VAL A 13 -12.36 27.11 -3.57
N ALA A 14 -11.48 26.12 -3.75
CA ALA A 14 -11.71 24.99 -4.65
C ALA A 14 -12.85 24.07 -4.20
N ALA A 15 -13.01 23.85 -2.88
CA ALA A 15 -14.09 23.06 -2.30
C ALA A 15 -15.47 23.67 -2.57
N VAL A 16 -15.57 25.00 -2.53
CA VAL A 16 -16.83 25.73 -2.78
C VAL A 16 -17.23 25.72 -4.25
N SER A 17 -16.25 25.65 -5.17
CA SER A 17 -16.49 25.89 -6.59
C SER A 17 -16.74 24.63 -7.43
N LEU A 18 -16.07 23.49 -7.15
CA LEU A 18 -16.09 22.35 -8.09
C LEU A 18 -16.01 20.94 -7.48
N VAL A 19 -15.49 20.74 -6.25
CA VAL A 19 -15.15 19.38 -5.78
C VAL A 19 -15.42 19.17 -4.28
N GLU A 20 -16.38 18.30 -3.96
CA GLU A 20 -16.74 17.93 -2.57
C GLU A 20 -15.58 17.27 -1.80
N PHE A 21 -14.68 16.54 -2.50
CA PHE A 21 -13.53 15.87 -1.88
C PHE A 21 -12.51 16.83 -1.22
N CYS A 22 -12.50 18.11 -1.61
CA CYS A 22 -11.59 19.09 -1.01
C CYS A 22 -11.91 19.34 0.48
N TYR A 23 -13.13 19.07 0.94
CA TYR A 23 -13.47 19.15 2.37
C TYR A 23 -12.69 18.13 3.22
N THR A 24 -12.40 16.93 2.69
CA THR A 24 -11.64 15.90 3.40
C THR A 24 -10.20 16.34 3.66
N PHE A 25 -9.59 17.06 2.73
CA PHE A 25 -8.26 17.64 2.92
C PHE A 25 -8.27 18.78 3.95
N LEU A 26 -9.34 19.57 4.02
CA LEU A 26 -9.51 20.57 5.07
C LEU A 26 -9.56 19.92 6.46
N LEU A 27 -10.23 18.77 6.56
CA LEU A 27 -10.31 17.98 7.79
C LEU A 27 -8.97 17.34 8.17
N LEU A 28 -8.14 16.95 7.20
CA LEU A 28 -6.79 16.45 7.43
C LEU A 28 -5.89 17.51 8.11
N ASP A 29 -6.08 18.81 7.84
CA ASP A 29 -5.29 19.87 8.48
C ASP A 29 -5.52 19.94 10.00
N VAL A 30 -6.70 19.54 10.47
CA VAL A 30 -7.04 19.48 11.89
C VAL A 30 -6.06 18.58 12.67
N LEU A 31 -5.48 17.57 12.03
CA LEU A 31 -4.46 16.70 12.64
C LEU A 31 -3.19 17.47 13.05
N PHE A 32 -2.89 18.60 12.39
CA PHE A 32 -1.73 19.44 12.67
C PHE A 32 -2.03 20.59 13.66
N ILE A 33 -3.29 20.77 14.06
CA ILE A 33 -3.70 21.75 15.07
C ILE A 33 -3.50 21.20 16.49
N PHE A 34 -3.79 19.92 16.70
CA PHE A 34 -3.67 19.30 18.02
C PHE A 34 -2.27 18.74 18.28
N ALA A 35 -1.62 19.22 19.35
CA ALA A 35 -0.27 18.79 19.75
C ALA A 35 -0.15 17.27 20.00
N LYS A 36 -1.22 16.62 20.49
CA LYS A 36 -1.24 15.16 20.68
C LYS A 36 -1.17 14.39 19.35
N LEU A 37 -1.96 14.79 18.35
CA LEU A 37 -2.00 14.14 17.03
C LEU A 37 -0.69 14.36 16.27
N GLN A 38 -0.12 15.57 16.40
CA GLN A 38 1.18 15.86 15.80
C GLN A 38 2.30 14.97 16.33
N ASN A 39 2.27 14.61 17.62
CA ASN A 39 3.29 13.76 18.21
C ASN A 39 3.26 12.32 17.64
N ILE A 40 2.06 11.81 17.35
CA ILE A 40 1.87 10.51 16.70
C ILE A 40 2.45 10.53 15.28
N ILE A 41 2.13 11.57 14.50
CA ILE A 41 2.66 11.72 13.13
C ILE A 41 4.18 11.82 13.17
N LYS A 42 4.73 12.63 14.08
CA LYS A 42 6.20 12.77 14.26
C LYS A 42 6.88 11.45 14.59
N ALA A 43 6.26 10.55 15.36
CA ALA A 43 6.84 9.25 15.66
C ALA A 43 7.16 8.44 14.38
N VAL A 44 6.38 8.62 13.31
CA VAL A 44 6.59 7.97 12.01
C VAL A 44 7.45 8.83 11.08
N THR A 45 7.30 10.16 11.12
CA THR A 45 8.05 11.07 10.22
C THR A 45 9.50 11.30 10.65
N ILE A 46 9.83 11.17 11.94
CA ILE A 46 11.21 11.34 12.42
C ILE A 46 12.17 10.32 11.78
N PRO A 47 11.86 9.00 11.75
CA PRO A 47 12.70 8.01 11.10
C PRO A 47 12.37 7.76 9.62
N ILE A 48 11.94 8.78 8.86
CA ILE A 48 11.48 8.57 7.48
C ILE A 48 12.59 8.06 6.55
N ASP A 49 13.84 8.45 6.77
CA ASP A 49 14.98 8.01 5.95
C ASP A 49 15.22 6.50 6.11
N ALA A 50 15.15 6.01 7.35
CA ALA A 50 15.27 4.59 7.64
C ALA A 50 14.09 3.81 7.04
N LEU A 51 12.88 4.35 7.13
CA LEU A 51 11.67 3.73 6.57
C LEU A 51 11.72 3.67 5.03
N ALA A 52 12.26 4.71 4.39
CA ALA A 52 12.43 4.74 2.93
C ALA A 52 13.44 3.70 2.45
N LEU A 53 14.56 3.53 3.17
CA LEU A 53 15.56 2.50 2.88
C LEU A 53 14.99 1.08 3.04
N THR A 54 14.22 0.83 4.11
CA THR A 54 13.59 -0.49 4.30
C THR A 54 12.55 -0.78 3.21
N LEU A 55 11.77 0.22 2.81
CA LEU A 55 10.83 0.10 1.68
C LEU A 55 11.57 -0.20 0.37
N LEU A 56 12.69 0.47 0.12
CA LEU A 56 13.51 0.24 -1.08
C LEU A 56 14.05 -1.19 -1.13
N VAL A 57 14.60 -1.69 -0.01
CA VAL A 57 15.04 -3.09 0.09
C VAL A 57 13.86 -4.05 -0.12
N GLY A 58 12.70 -3.77 0.47
CA GLY A 58 11.49 -4.57 0.29
C GLY A 58 11.04 -4.66 -1.17
N VAL A 59 11.03 -3.54 -1.89
CA VAL A 59 10.68 -3.50 -3.32
C VAL A 59 11.67 -4.30 -4.17
N ILE A 60 12.97 -4.22 -3.89
CA ILE A 60 14.00 -5.01 -4.60
C ILE A 60 13.76 -6.51 -4.41
N VAL A 61 13.51 -6.94 -3.17
CA VAL A 61 13.24 -8.35 -2.86
C VAL A 61 11.97 -8.84 -3.57
N MET A 62 10.88 -8.07 -3.50
CA MET A 62 9.62 -8.42 -4.18
C MET A 62 9.77 -8.49 -5.71
N TYR A 63 10.59 -7.61 -6.30
CA TYR A 63 10.87 -7.66 -7.73
C TYR A 63 11.58 -8.97 -8.13
N ILE A 64 12.57 -9.43 -7.35
CA ILE A 64 13.25 -10.72 -7.61
C ILE A 64 12.24 -11.88 -7.57
N TYR A 65 11.34 -11.90 -6.58
CA TYR A 65 10.30 -12.92 -6.51
C TYR A 65 9.30 -12.85 -7.68
N ALA A 66 8.95 -11.64 -8.13
CA ALA A 66 8.10 -11.46 -9.31
C ALA A 66 8.76 -11.99 -10.59
N VAL A 67 10.08 -11.80 -10.75
CA VAL A 67 10.84 -12.38 -11.88
C VAL A 67 10.78 -13.91 -11.83
N ILE A 68 11.03 -14.50 -10.67
CA ILE A 68 10.96 -15.96 -10.49
C ILE A 68 9.55 -16.47 -10.80
N ALA A 69 8.52 -15.81 -10.29
CA ALA A 69 7.12 -16.13 -10.56
C ALA A 69 6.79 -16.08 -12.05
N PHE A 70 7.26 -15.05 -12.76
CA PHE A 70 7.04 -14.89 -14.19
C PHE A 70 7.66 -16.01 -15.03
N TYR A 71 8.83 -16.53 -14.65
CA TYR A 71 9.49 -17.60 -15.41
C TYR A 71 9.00 -19.01 -15.05
N TYR A 72 8.72 -19.29 -13.77
CA TYR A 72 8.42 -20.65 -13.30
C TYR A 72 6.95 -20.90 -12.99
N PHE A 73 6.23 -19.90 -12.49
CA PHE A 73 4.87 -20.04 -11.93
C PHE A 73 3.83 -19.24 -12.70
N ARG A 74 4.12 -18.88 -13.95
CA ARG A 74 3.24 -18.03 -14.77
C ARG A 74 1.82 -18.59 -14.92
N GLN A 75 1.69 -19.91 -14.91
CA GLN A 75 0.40 -20.59 -15.04
C GLN A 75 -0.46 -20.46 -13.77
N ASP A 76 0.15 -20.32 -12.60
CA ASP A 76 -0.57 -20.21 -11.31
C ASP A 76 -1.12 -18.80 -11.06
N TYR A 77 -0.54 -17.78 -11.71
CA TYR A 77 -0.98 -16.38 -11.60
C TYR A 77 -2.19 -16.04 -12.50
N GLY A 78 -2.68 -16.99 -13.30
CA GLY A 78 -3.85 -16.82 -14.16
C GLY A 78 -3.75 -15.63 -15.13
N GLU A 79 -4.86 -14.91 -15.33
CA GLU A 79 -4.93 -13.74 -16.23
C GLU A 79 -4.35 -12.43 -15.63
N GLY A 80 -3.72 -12.47 -14.46
CA GLY A 80 -3.13 -11.28 -13.83
C GLY A 80 -1.71 -10.96 -14.30
N CYS A 81 -1.05 -11.87 -15.02
CA CYS A 81 0.39 -11.81 -15.32
C CYS A 81 0.71 -11.96 -16.82
N PHE A 82 0.41 -10.92 -17.59
CA PHE A 82 0.76 -10.84 -19.03
C PHE A 82 2.14 -10.21 -19.26
N ASN A 83 2.41 -9.09 -18.60
CA ASN A 83 3.69 -8.39 -18.65
C ASN A 83 4.46 -8.57 -17.34
N MET A 84 5.78 -8.37 -17.42
CA MET A 84 6.64 -8.42 -16.24
C MET A 84 6.24 -7.39 -15.17
N VAL A 85 5.76 -6.21 -15.61
CA VAL A 85 5.25 -5.16 -14.72
C VAL A 85 3.95 -5.59 -14.04
N ASP A 86 3.01 -6.16 -14.79
CA ASP A 86 1.73 -6.65 -14.23
C ASP A 86 1.95 -7.75 -13.20
N CYS A 87 2.88 -8.67 -13.49
CA CYS A 87 3.27 -9.72 -12.54
C CYS A 87 3.90 -9.13 -11.29
N THR A 88 4.77 -8.12 -11.44
CA THR A 88 5.41 -7.42 -10.31
C THR A 88 4.38 -6.72 -9.43
N VAL A 89 3.45 -5.99 -10.03
CA VAL A 89 2.38 -5.30 -9.30
C VAL A 89 1.48 -6.31 -8.59
N SER A 90 1.12 -7.41 -9.25
CA SER A 90 0.29 -8.47 -8.67
C SER A 90 0.99 -9.16 -7.49
N THR A 91 2.27 -9.52 -7.63
CA THR A 91 3.08 -10.12 -6.56
C THR A 91 3.22 -9.18 -5.36
N ILE A 92 3.46 -7.88 -5.59
CA ILE A 92 3.55 -6.88 -4.51
C ILE A 92 2.19 -6.70 -3.83
N TYR A 93 1.12 -6.58 -4.61
CA TYR A 93 -0.21 -6.33 -4.09
C TYR A 93 -0.72 -7.51 -3.26
N LEU A 94 -0.64 -8.73 -3.80
CA LEU A 94 -1.03 -9.94 -3.08
C LEU A 94 -0.08 -10.22 -1.92
N GLY A 95 1.23 -10.10 -2.12
CA GLY A 95 2.22 -10.40 -1.09
C GLY A 95 2.20 -9.45 0.11
N MET A 96 1.80 -8.19 -0.06
CA MET A 96 1.65 -7.24 1.05
C MET A 96 0.25 -7.23 1.66
N ARG A 97 -0.78 -7.58 0.88
CA ARG A 97 -2.18 -7.52 1.34
C ARG A 97 -2.67 -8.85 1.92
N GLU A 98 -2.20 -9.97 1.38
CA GLU A 98 -2.58 -11.28 1.85
C GLU A 98 -1.63 -11.73 2.96
N ASP A 99 -2.21 -12.03 4.12
CA ASP A 99 -1.48 -12.74 5.17
C ASP A 99 -1.05 -14.12 4.68
N ILE A 100 0.11 -14.56 5.15
CA ILE A 100 0.75 -15.84 4.84
C ILE A 100 -0.22 -17.04 5.10
N GLY A 101 -1.19 -16.87 6.01
CA GLY A 101 -2.20 -17.87 6.32
C GLY A 101 -3.28 -18.09 5.24
N GLN A 102 -3.56 -17.09 4.39
CA GLN A 102 -4.53 -17.24 3.29
C GLN A 102 -3.93 -18.10 2.15
N SER A 103 -2.65 -17.93 1.86
CA SER A 103 -1.93 -18.69 0.83
C SER A 103 -1.73 -20.17 1.23
N LEU A 104 -1.65 -20.49 2.53
CA LEU A 104 -1.63 -21.88 3.03
C LEU A 104 -2.99 -22.60 2.93
N ARG A 105 -4.11 -21.87 2.91
CA ARG A 105 -5.44 -22.49 2.72
C ARG A 105 -5.63 -23.02 1.30
N VAL A 106 -5.01 -22.38 0.30
CA VAL A 106 -5.05 -22.85 -1.09
C VAL A 106 -4.34 -24.20 -1.24
N VAL A 107 -3.22 -24.41 -0.53
CA VAL A 107 -2.50 -25.71 -0.55
C VAL A 107 -3.31 -26.81 0.14
N LYS A 108 -4.02 -26.52 1.23
CA LYS A 108 -4.86 -27.55 1.90
C LYS A 108 -6.03 -28.01 1.01
N ALA A 109 -6.48 -27.18 0.07
CA ALA A 109 -7.49 -27.55 -0.92
C ALA A 109 -6.92 -28.35 -2.12
N SER A 110 -5.58 -28.40 -2.28
CA SER A 110 -4.89 -29.17 -3.33
C SER A 110 -4.14 -30.39 -2.78
N GLY A 111 -4.14 -30.60 -1.46
CA GLY A 111 -3.74 -31.85 -0.84
C GLY A 111 -4.82 -32.92 -1.01
N PRO A 112 -4.48 -34.22 -0.89
CA PRO A 112 -5.47 -35.30 -0.94
C PRO A 112 -6.59 -35.02 0.06
N ASP A 113 -7.82 -35.35 -0.33
CA ASP A 113 -9.03 -35.29 0.51
C ASP A 113 -8.80 -36.04 1.83
N ASP A 114 -8.31 -35.34 2.85
CA ASP A 114 -8.36 -35.82 4.23
C ASP A 114 -9.76 -35.47 4.74
N GLY A 115 -10.70 -36.37 4.43
CA GLY A 115 -12.00 -36.44 5.06
C GLY A 115 -11.85 -36.37 6.57
N VAL A 116 -12.41 -35.32 7.16
CA VAL A 116 -12.61 -35.21 8.59
C VAL A 116 -14.10 -34.95 8.79
N GLU A 117 -14.76 -35.96 9.35
CA GLU A 117 -16.08 -35.91 10.00
C GLU A 117 -16.16 -34.82 11.06
#